data_AF-A0ABD0RCY9-F1
#
_entry.id   AF-A0ABD0RCY9-F1
#
_cell.length_a   1.000
_cell.length_b   1.000
_cell.length_c   1.000
_cell.angle_alpha   90.00
_cell.angle_beta   90.00
_cell.angle_gamma   90.00
#
_symmetry.space_group_name_H-M   'P 1'
#
loop_
_entity.id
_entity.type
_entity.pdbx_description
1 polymer ?
#
loop_
_entity_poly.entity_id
_entity_poly.type
_entity_poly.pdbx_seq_one_letter_code
_entity_poly.pdbx_strand_id
1 'polypeptide(L)' 'VYNKSLCRPRELLVEIQQEYPDDIEHIFIPSCVVLTRCAGCCNDEMMECTPTVTYNITLEVRDP' A
#
# COMPACT_ATOMS: atom_id res chain seq x y z
N VAL A 1 -21.96 7.61 -1.54
CA VAL A 1 -20.69 8.05 -0.91
C VAL A 1 -20.31 7.09 0.22
N TYR A 2 -21.16 6.91 1.23
CA TYR A 2 -20.94 6.03 2.40
C TYR A 2 -20.33 4.65 2.08
N ASN A 3 -20.98 3.80 1.28
CA ASN A 3 -20.44 2.47 0.95
C ASN A 3 -19.08 2.49 0.22
N LYS A 4 -18.78 3.59 -0.48
CA LYS A 4 -17.50 3.77 -1.17
C LYS A 4 -16.41 4.32 -0.25
N SER A 5 -16.72 4.87 0.92
CA SER A 5 -15.75 5.41 1.87
C SER A 5 -15.39 4.44 2.99
N LEU A 6 -16.20 3.40 3.24
CA LEU A 6 -15.93 2.38 4.26
C LEU A 6 -14.54 1.75 4.11
N CYS A 7 -13.90 1.46 5.26
CA CYS A 7 -12.65 0.73 5.37
C CYS A 7 -12.70 -0.59 4.60
N ARG A 8 -11.85 -0.73 3.59
CA ARG A 8 -11.72 -1.95 2.77
C ARG A 8 -10.36 -1.98 2.05
N PRO A 9 -9.95 -3.13 1.50
CA PRO A 9 -8.79 -3.20 0.62
C PRO A 9 -8.99 -2.34 -0.64
N ARG A 10 -7.99 -1.54 -1.00
CA ARG A 10 -7.99 -0.64 -2.17
C ARG A 10 -6.61 -0.61 -2.81
N GLU A 11 -6.59 -0.37 -4.11
CA GLU A 11 -5.36 -0.07 -4.84
C GLU A 11 -4.79 1.28 -4.39
N LEU A 12 -3.52 1.28 -4.04
CA LEU A 12 -2.75 2.45 -3.66
C LEU A 12 -1.38 2.37 -4.33
N LEU A 13 -0.85 3.51 -4.78
CA LEU A 13 0.55 3.62 -5.18
C LEU A 13 1.40 3.67 -3.92
N VAL A 14 2.29 2.70 -3.78
CA VAL A 14 3.23 2.59 -2.66
C VAL A 14 4.65 2.75 -3.22
N GLU A 15 5.40 3.66 -2.64
CA GLU A 15 6.81 3.87 -2.99
C GLU A 15 7.64 2.68 -2.52
N ILE A 16 8.53 2.19 -3.38
CA ILE A 16 9.35 1.02 -3.06
C ILE A 16 10.28 1.29 -1.86
N GLN A 17 10.78 2.52 -1.75
CA GLN A 17 11.61 2.97 -0.61
C GLN A 17 10.88 2.91 0.75
N GLN A 18 9.54 3.01 0.77
CA GLN A 18 8.78 2.88 2.03
C GLN A 18 8.72 1.42 2.51
N GLU A 19 8.75 0.46 1.57
CA GLU A 19 8.74 -0.97 1.88
C GLU A 19 10.15 -1.52 2.13
N TYR A 20 11.16 -0.92 1.49
CA TYR A 20 12.57 -1.31 1.60
C TYR A 20 13.43 -0.08 1.96
N PRO A 21 13.28 0.49 3.17
CA PRO A 21 13.98 1.73 3.56
C PRO A 21 15.49 1.56 3.70
N ASP A 22 15.97 0.33 3.89
CA ASP A 22 17.39 0.00 3.96
C ASP A 22 18.06 -0.02 2.57
N ASP A 23 17.25 -0.03 1.50
CA ASP A 23 17.73 -0.06 0.13
C ASP A 23 17.95 1.37 -0.40
N ILE A 24 19.03 1.99 0.08
CA ILE A 24 19.36 3.39 -0.20
C ILE A 24 20.20 3.60 -1.46
N GLU A 25 20.78 2.53 -2.03
CA GLU A 25 21.73 2.60 -3.14
C GLU A 25 21.10 2.36 -4.52
N HIS A 26 19.91 1.73 -4.57
CA HIS A 26 19.26 1.37 -5.84
C HIS A 26 18.18 2.38 -6.28
N ILE A 27 17.97 2.49 -7.59
CA ILE A 27 16.92 3.32 -8.18
C ILE A 27 15.95 2.41 -8.93
N PHE A 28 14.83 2.11 -8.30
CA PHE A 28 13.81 1.27 -8.92
C PHE A 28 13.01 2.00 -10.00
N ILE A 29 12.81 1.33 -11.14
CA ILE A 29 11.95 1.75 -12.23
C ILE A 29 10.86 0.67 -12.45
N PRO A 30 9.59 0.96 -12.14
CA PRO A 30 9.07 2.21 -11.56
C PRO A 30 9.50 2.38 -10.08
N SER A 31 9.50 3.61 -9.56
CA SER A 31 9.82 3.92 -8.15
C SER A 31 8.67 3.63 -7.18
N CYS A 32 7.47 3.39 -7.71
CA CYS A 32 6.29 3.01 -6.95
C CYS A 32 5.52 1.88 -7.68
N VAL A 33 4.80 1.08 -6.90
CA VAL A 33 3.99 -0.04 -7.38
C VAL A 33 2.57 0.05 -6.84
N VAL A 34 1.61 -0.53 -7.55
CA VAL A 34 0.23 -0.61 -7.09
C VAL A 34 0.10 -1.80 -6.15
N LEU A 35 -0.20 -1.53 -4.88
CA LEU A 35 -0.49 -2.55 -3.86
C LEU A 35 -1.93 -2.43 -3.37
N THR A 36 -2.46 -3.53 -2.85
CA THR A 36 -3.73 -3.50 -2.12
C THR A 36 -3.46 -3.20 -0.65
N ARG A 37 -3.99 -2.07 -0.15
CA ARG A 37 -3.88 -1.63 1.25
C ARG A 37 -5.26 -1.33 1.82
N CYS A 38 -5.43 -1.54 3.12
CA CYS A 38 -6.65 -1.12 3.82
C CYS A 38 -6.73 0.41 3.82
N ALA A 39 -7.84 0.96 3.31
CA ALA A 39 -8.08 2.39 3.29
C ALA A 39 -9.58 2.70 3.32
N GLY A 40 -9.92 3.84 3.93
CA GLY A 40 -11.28 4.30 4.13
C GLY A 40 -11.53 4.73 5.58
N CYS A 41 -12.72 5.24 5.85
CA CYS A 41 -13.14 5.59 7.20
C CYS A 41 -13.78 4.39 7.92
N CYS A 42 -13.59 4.37 9.24
CA CYS A 42 -14.30 3.50 10.16
C CYS A 42 -15.62 4.15 10.59
N ASN A 43 -16.42 3.43 11.39
CA ASN A 43 -17.67 3.97 11.94
C ASN A 43 -17.42 4.98 13.08
N ASP A 44 -16.21 4.98 13.64
CA ASP A 44 -15.76 5.85 14.71
C ASP A 44 -14.39 6.42 14.32
N GLU A 45 -14.19 7.72 14.51
CA GLU A 45 -12.94 8.44 14.18
C GLU A 45 -11.78 8.05 15.09
N MET A 46 -12.05 7.41 16.24
CA MET A 46 -11.02 6.83 17.10
C MET A 46 -10.53 5.46 16.62
N MET A 47 -11.14 4.88 15.58
CA MET A 47 -10.73 3.59 15.01
C MET A 47 -9.82 3.77 13.80
N GLU A 48 -8.83 2.89 13.68
CA GLU A 48 -7.93 2.83 12.54
C GLU A 48 -8.28 1.67 11.59
N CYS A 49 -8.22 1.92 10.29
CA CYS A 49 -8.47 0.92 9.25
C CYS A 49 -7.24 0.04 9.03
N THR A 50 -7.18 -1.11 9.71
CA THR A 50 -6.02 -2.03 9.69
C THR A 50 -6.32 -3.34 8.95
N PRO A 51 -5.31 -4.04 8.40
CA PRO A 51 -5.49 -5.32 7.70
C PRO A 51 -5.77 -6.46 8.68
N THR A 52 -6.73 -7.32 8.34
CA THR A 52 -7.01 -8.56 9.08
C THR A 52 -6.33 -9.79 8.47
N VAL A 53 -5.98 -9.74 7.17
CA VAL A 53 -5.27 -10.77 6.42
C VAL A 53 -4.35 -10.08 5.42
N THR A 54 -3.14 -10.62 5.22
CA THR A 54 -2.18 -10.16 4.22
C THR A 54 -1.64 -11.34 3.42
N TYR A 55 -1.10 -11.06 2.24
CA TYR A 55 -0.39 -12.02 1.41
C TYR A 55 0.72 -11.32 0.66
N ASN A 56 1.76 -12.07 0.30
CA ASN A 56 2.87 -11.55 -0.47
C ASN A 56 2.56 -11.65 -1.96
N ILE A 57 3.06 -10.67 -2.71
CA ILE A 57 3.11 -10.69 -4.18
C ILE A 57 4.53 -10.44 -4.63
N THR A 58 4.85 -10.85 -5.85
CA THR A 58 6.13 -10.57 -6.49
C THR A 58 5.86 -9.74 -7.73
N LEU A 59 6.55 -8.60 -7.83
CA LEU A 59 6.46 -7.67 -8.96
C LEU A 59 7.86 -7.53 -9.55
N GLU A 60 7.94 -7.41 -10.88
CA GLU A 60 9.20 -7.13 -11.55
C GLU A 60 9.43 -5.62 -11.59
N VAL A 61 10.61 -5.20 -11.11
CA VAL A 61 11.11 -3.83 -11.16
C VAL A 61 12.51 -3.85 -11.77
N ARG A 62 12.88 -2.78 -12.48
CA ARG A 62 14.22 -2.64 -13.07
C ARG A 62 15.07 -1.76 -12.18
N ASP A 63 16.34 -2.07 -12.11
CA ASP A 63 17.38 -1.21 -11.54
C ASP A 63 18.37 -0.89 -12.67
N PRO A 64 18.56 0.39 -13.03
CA PRO A 64 19.29 0.83 -14.22
C PRO A 64 20.82 0.71 -14.12
#